data_AF-P70776-F1
#
_entry.id   AF-P70776-F1
#
_cell.length_a   1.000
_cell.length_b   1.000
_cell.length_c   1.000
_cell.angle_alpha   90.00
_cell.angle_beta   90.00
_cell.angle_gamma   90.00
#
_symmetry.space_group_name_H-M   'P 1'
#
loop_
_entity.id
_entity.type
_entity.pdbx_description
1 polymer ?
#
loop_
_entity_poly.entity_id
_entity_poly.type
_entity_poly.pdbx_seq_one_letter_code
_entity_poly.pdbx_strand_id
1 'polypeptide(L)'
;MKLGAIAAIVLLSACSNENDSKTQPGAVALRLIQTSDIHSNVLGYDYYQNKEDRKFGLSRTALLIRAARSENPNNLLLDNGDLLQGTPLADYIFEQSGAGYLDKQAHPVFKAMNELGYDAGNLGNHEFNYGLDYLTKTLQ
;
A
#
# COMPACT_ATOMS: atom_id res chain seq x y z
N MET A 1 38.63 16.85 77.02
CA MET A 1 37.94 17.70 76.01
C MET A 1 37.27 16.75 75.03
N LYS A 2 35.94 16.61 75.07
CA LYS A 2 34.96 17.26 74.14
C LYS A 2 35.20 16.79 72.69
N LEU A 3 34.26 16.33 71.87
CA LEU A 3 32.78 16.35 71.83
C LEU A 3 32.43 15.36 70.69
N GLY A 4 31.52 14.39 70.86
CA GLY A 4 30.14 14.47 70.33
C GLY A 4 30.06 14.85 68.85
N ALA A 5 29.90 13.89 67.93
CA ALA A 5 29.48 14.17 66.55
C ALA A 5 28.06 13.64 66.33
N ILE A 6 27.16 14.61 66.18
CA ILE A 6 25.72 14.51 65.99
C ILE A 6 25.42 14.09 64.55
N ALA A 7 24.41 13.23 64.38
CA ALA A 7 23.84 12.85 63.10
C ALA A 7 23.21 14.07 62.40
N ALA A 8 23.51 14.25 61.12
CA ALA A 8 22.72 15.09 60.23
C ALA A 8 22.14 14.21 59.12
N ILE A 9 20.91 13.76 59.33
CA ILE A 9 20.08 13.15 58.29
C ILE A 9 19.71 14.29 57.33
N VAL A 10 20.32 14.29 56.15
CA VAL A 10 19.90 15.18 55.06
C VAL A 10 18.66 14.54 54.44
N LEU A 11 17.48 14.97 54.90
CA LEU A 11 16.22 14.73 54.21
C LEU A 11 16.25 15.56 52.91
N LEU A 12 16.62 14.92 51.79
CA LEU A 12 16.26 15.45 50.48
C LEU A 12 14.73 15.34 50.34
N SER A 13 14.02 16.41 50.66
CA SER A 13 12.65 16.58 50.23
C SER A 13 12.62 16.57 48.70
N ALA A 14 12.10 15.49 48.13
CA ALA A 14 11.77 15.39 46.73
C ALA A 14 10.70 16.44 46.40
N CYS A 15 11.05 17.43 45.58
CA CYS A 15 10.05 18.16 44.82
C CYS A 15 9.63 17.26 43.66
N SER A 16 8.59 16.47 43.88
CA SER A 16 7.83 15.87 42.79
C SER A 16 7.15 17.00 42.01
N ASN A 17 7.82 17.49 40.97
CA ASN A 17 7.13 18.20 39.90
C ASN A 17 6.31 17.16 39.15
N GLU A 18 5.10 16.88 39.63
CA GLU A 18 4.04 16.33 38.81
C GLU A 18 3.68 17.38 37.74
N ASN A 19 4.55 17.49 36.74
CA ASN A 19 4.17 18.03 35.46
C ASN A 19 3.23 16.98 34.86
N ASP A 20 1.96 17.11 35.20
CA ASP A 20 0.84 16.49 34.50
C ASP A 20 0.75 17.13 33.10
N SER A 21 1.78 16.87 32.29
CA SER A 21 1.79 17.10 30.87
C SER A 21 0.77 16.14 30.30
N LYS A 22 -0.50 16.57 30.27
CA LYS A 22 -1.47 16.01 29.35
C LYS A 22 -0.89 16.20 27.96
N THR A 23 -0.23 15.16 27.45
CA THR A 23 0.28 15.08 26.09
C THR A 23 -0.91 15.35 25.18
N GLN A 24 -0.99 16.55 24.63
CA GLN A 24 -1.99 16.84 23.60
C GLN A 24 -1.77 15.82 22.47
N PRO A 25 -2.83 15.20 21.93
CA PRO A 25 -2.65 14.29 20.81
C PRO A 25 -1.88 15.01 19.70
N GLY A 26 -0.69 14.50 19.36
CA GLY A 26 0.10 15.06 18.28
C GLY A 26 -0.66 14.95 16.96
N ALA A 27 -0.62 15.99 16.13
CA ALA A 27 -1.17 15.92 14.79
C ALA A 27 -0.28 15.02 13.92
N VAL A 28 -0.89 14.04 13.24
CA VAL A 28 -0.21 13.15 12.29
C VAL A 28 -0.69 13.49 10.89
N ALA A 29 0.23 13.86 9.99
CA ALA A 29 -0.07 14.03 8.58
C ALA A 29 -0.07 12.66 7.88
N LEU A 30 -1.23 12.22 7.41
CA LEU A 30 -1.40 10.99 6.63
C LEU A 30 -1.60 11.31 5.15
N ARG A 31 -0.90 10.60 4.26
CA ARG A 31 -1.09 10.69 2.80
C ARG A 31 -1.84 9.48 2.26
N LEU A 32 -2.89 9.71 1.49
CA LEU A 32 -3.56 8.68 0.70
C LEU A 32 -3.09 8.79 -0.75
N ILE A 33 -2.53 7.70 -1.27
CA ILE A 33 -2.09 7.55 -2.65
C ILE A 33 -3.05 6.56 -3.29
N GLN A 34 -3.56 6.85 -4.48
CA GLN A 34 -4.59 6.02 -5.09
C GLN A 34 -4.35 5.84 -6.59
N THR A 35 -4.59 4.61 -7.06
CA THR A 35 -4.75 4.27 -8.48
C THR A 35 -6.20 3.87 -8.78
N SER A 36 -6.61 4.04 -10.03
CA SER A 36 -7.94 3.69 -10.54
C SER A 36 -7.79 3.25 -11.99
N ASP A 37 -8.70 2.40 -12.45
CA ASP A 37 -8.90 2.13 -13.88
C ASP A 37 -7.60 1.70 -14.58
N ILE A 38 -6.79 0.89 -13.88
CA ILE A 38 -5.52 0.38 -14.44
C ILE A 38 -5.81 -0.50 -15.66
N HIS A 39 -6.93 -1.21 -15.67
CA HIS A 39 -7.36 -2.08 -16.76
C HIS A 39 -6.29 -3.09 -17.21
N SER A 40 -5.54 -3.65 -16.26
CA SER A 40 -4.38 -4.53 -16.50
C SER A 40 -3.27 -3.93 -17.38
N ASN A 41 -3.21 -2.60 -17.54
CA ASN A 41 -2.05 -1.90 -18.10
C ASN A 41 -0.88 -1.92 -17.11
N VAL A 42 -0.24 -3.06 -16.92
CA VAL A 42 0.89 -3.21 -15.99
C VAL A 42 2.13 -2.51 -16.57
N LEU A 43 2.44 -2.82 -17.83
CA LEU A 43 3.56 -2.22 -18.56
C LEU A 43 3.08 -0.99 -19.32
N GLY A 44 3.97 -0.02 -19.54
CA GLY A 44 3.73 1.04 -20.53
C GLY A 44 3.99 0.52 -21.94
N TYR A 45 3.14 -0.42 -22.37
CA TYR A 45 3.24 -1.11 -23.65
C TYR A 45 1.86 -1.18 -24.31
N ASP A 46 1.77 -0.76 -25.57
CA ASP A 46 0.59 -0.90 -26.39
C ASP A 46 0.66 -2.24 -27.13
N TYR A 47 -0.13 -3.21 -26.67
CA TYR A 47 -0.21 -4.55 -27.24
C TYR A 47 -0.86 -4.57 -28.63
N TYR A 48 -1.68 -3.59 -28.99
CA TYR A 48 -2.32 -3.51 -30.30
C TYR A 48 -1.36 -2.98 -31.36
N GLN A 49 -0.52 -2.01 -30.99
CA GLN A 49 0.51 -1.45 -31.87
C GLN A 49 1.86 -2.17 -31.76
N ASN A 50 1.97 -3.12 -30.83
CA ASN A 50 3.19 -3.86 -30.51
C ASN A 50 4.41 -2.94 -30.29
N LYS A 51 4.26 -1.94 -29.42
CA LYS A 51 5.32 -0.97 -29.10
C LYS A 51 5.19 -0.40 -27.70
N GLU A 52 6.28 0.15 -27.16
CA GLU A 52 6.22 0.90 -25.91
C GLU A 52 5.39 2.18 -26.04
N ASP A 53 4.62 2.51 -24.99
CA ASP A 53 3.92 3.78 -24.84
C ASP A 53 4.31 4.44 -23.51
N ARG A 54 4.62 5.74 -23.56
CA ARG A 54 5.04 6.53 -22.40
C ARG A 54 3.88 7.16 -21.63
N LYS A 55 2.65 7.07 -22.17
CA LYS A 55 1.46 7.75 -21.65
C LYS A 55 0.75 7.01 -20.53
N PHE A 56 0.90 5.69 -20.44
CA PHE A 56 0.20 4.84 -19.47
C PHE A 56 1.09 3.72 -18.92
N GLY A 57 0.55 2.97 -17.96
CA GLY A 57 1.15 1.77 -17.38
C GLY A 57 1.49 1.91 -15.90
N LEU A 58 1.09 0.94 -15.09
CA LEU A 58 1.38 0.90 -13.65
C LEU A 58 2.88 0.97 -13.37
N SER A 59 3.72 0.38 -14.22
CA SER A 59 5.19 0.49 -14.18
C SER A 59 5.70 1.93 -14.19
N ARG A 60 4.98 2.87 -14.81
CA ARG A 60 5.33 4.29 -14.82
C ARG A 60 4.76 4.99 -13.59
N THR A 61 3.51 4.71 -13.26
CA THR A 61 2.85 5.20 -12.04
C THR A 61 3.63 4.81 -10.78
N ALA A 62 4.29 3.66 -10.77
CA ALA A 62 5.18 3.20 -9.70
C ALA A 62 6.27 4.22 -9.33
N LEU A 63 6.78 4.99 -10.31
CA LEU A 63 7.76 6.05 -10.05
C LEU A 63 7.13 7.22 -9.28
N LEU A 64 5.89 7.58 -9.61
CA LEU A 64 5.14 8.61 -8.90
C LEU A 64 4.75 8.15 -7.48
N ILE A 65 4.34 6.90 -7.33
CA ILE A 65 4.07 6.29 -6.02
C ILE A 65 5.33 6.37 -5.15
N ARG A 66 6.49 5.98 -5.67
CA ARG A 66 7.76 6.03 -4.93
C ARG A 66 8.12 7.47 -4.52
N ALA A 67 7.99 8.43 -5.43
CA ALA A 67 8.22 9.84 -5.12
C ALA A 67 7.27 10.33 -4.02
N ALA A 68 5.98 10.05 -4.16
CA ALA A 68 4.96 10.45 -3.19
C ALA A 68 5.19 9.84 -1.79
N ARG A 69 5.66 8.59 -1.72
CA ARG A 69 6.04 7.94 -0.45
C ARG A 69 7.27 8.56 0.20
N SER A 70 8.23 9.04 -0.61
CA SER A 70 9.43 9.70 -0.08
C SER A 70 9.15 11.05 0.60
N GLU A 71 8.03 11.70 0.26
CA GLU A 71 7.61 12.97 0.85
C GLU A 71 6.89 12.81 2.19
N ASN A 72 6.25 11.66 2.45
CA ASN A 72 5.58 11.40 3.72
C ASN A 72 5.62 9.90 4.10
N PRO A 73 6.31 9.50 5.19
CA PRO A 73 6.39 8.11 5.62
C PRO A 73 5.06 7.55 6.13
N ASN A 74 4.14 8.40 6.61
CA ASN A 74 2.79 8.00 6.98
C ASN A 74 1.91 8.07 5.73
N ASN A 75 1.88 6.98 4.97
CA ASN A 75 1.08 6.88 3.75
C ASN A 75 0.36 5.54 3.63
N LEU A 76 -0.73 5.54 2.87
CA LEU A 76 -1.43 4.36 2.40
C LEU A 76 -1.53 4.42 0.87
N LEU A 77 -1.37 3.27 0.21
CA LEU A 77 -1.54 3.06 -1.22
C LEU A 77 -2.78 2.20 -1.47
N LEU A 78 -3.73 2.76 -2.22
CA LEU A 78 -5.05 2.20 -2.44
C LEU A 78 -5.32 2.00 -3.93
N ASP A 79 -6.07 0.98 -4.30
CA ASP A 79 -6.63 0.84 -5.65
C ASP A 79 -8.15 0.97 -5.64
N ASN A 80 -8.73 1.61 -6.66
CA ASN A 80 -10.16 1.89 -6.74
C ASN A 80 -10.95 0.94 -7.66
N GLY A 81 -10.31 -0.09 -8.22
CA GLY A 81 -10.95 -1.08 -9.08
C GLY A 81 -10.80 -0.78 -10.57
N ASP A 82 -11.53 -1.56 -11.38
CA ASP A 82 -11.34 -1.67 -12.83
C ASP A 82 -9.88 -2.03 -13.18
N LEU A 83 -9.45 -3.14 -12.59
CA LEU A 83 -8.10 -3.67 -12.56
C LEU A 83 -7.94 -4.89 -13.48
N LEU A 84 -8.91 -5.82 -13.45
CA LEU A 84 -8.75 -7.18 -13.98
C LEU A 84 -9.04 -7.34 -15.48
N GLN A 85 -9.59 -6.33 -16.14
CA GLN A 85 -10.05 -6.40 -17.53
C GLN A 85 -9.63 -5.15 -18.31
N GLY A 86 -9.47 -5.24 -19.63
CA GLY A 86 -9.36 -4.06 -20.51
C GLY A 86 -8.13 -4.01 -21.41
N THR A 87 -7.25 -5.00 -21.33
CA THR A 87 -6.05 -5.13 -22.19
C THR A 87 -5.87 -6.56 -22.68
N PRO A 88 -5.11 -6.78 -23.78
CA PRO A 88 -4.76 -8.13 -24.23
C PRO A 88 -4.03 -8.99 -23.18
N LEU A 89 -3.35 -8.37 -22.20
CA LEU A 89 -2.81 -9.08 -21.05
C LEU A 89 -3.92 -9.71 -20.20
N ALA A 90 -4.99 -8.97 -19.91
CA ALA A 90 -6.14 -9.49 -19.15
C ALA A 90 -6.81 -10.65 -19.90
N ASP A 91 -7.07 -10.47 -21.20
CA ASP A 91 -7.69 -11.51 -22.05
C ASP A 91 -6.84 -12.78 -22.06
N TYR A 92 -5.51 -12.65 -22.21
CA TYR A 92 -4.59 -13.78 -22.15
C TYR A 92 -4.66 -14.51 -20.80
N ILE A 93 -4.66 -13.79 -19.68
CA ILE A 93 -4.70 -14.44 -18.35
C ILE A 93 -6.06 -15.08 -18.08
N PHE A 94 -7.15 -14.50 -18.57
CA PHE A 94 -8.47 -15.15 -18.54
C PHE A 94 -8.44 -16.48 -19.29
N GLU A 95 -7.92 -16.52 -20.53
CA GLU A 95 -7.78 -17.78 -21.28
C GLU A 95 -6.91 -18.81 -20.55
N GLN A 96 -5.75 -18.39 -20.01
CA GLN A 96 -4.86 -19.28 -19.28
C GLN A 96 -5.43 -19.77 -17.94
N SER A 97 -6.41 -19.06 -17.38
CA SER A 97 -7.08 -19.49 -16.15
C SER A 97 -7.83 -20.82 -16.34
N GLY A 98 -8.36 -21.08 -17.53
CA GLY A 98 -8.98 -22.37 -17.89
C GLY A 98 -8.00 -23.54 -17.90
N ALA A 99 -6.70 -23.26 -18.09
CA ALA A 99 -5.62 -24.23 -17.98
C ALA A 99 -5.01 -24.33 -16.57
N GLY A 100 -5.63 -23.69 -15.57
CA GLY A 100 -5.21 -23.73 -14.18
C GLY A 100 -4.03 -22.79 -13.84
N TYR A 101 -3.80 -21.72 -14.63
CA TYR A 101 -2.77 -20.73 -14.31
C TYR A 101 -3.00 -20.10 -12.93
N LEU A 102 -4.24 -19.65 -12.66
CA LEU A 102 -4.60 -19.00 -11.39
C LEU A 102 -4.59 -19.95 -10.18
N ASP A 103 -4.65 -21.26 -10.41
CA ASP A 103 -4.53 -22.25 -9.34
C ASP A 103 -3.07 -22.42 -8.86
N LYS A 104 -2.11 -21.86 -9.60
CA LYS A 104 -0.67 -22.01 -9.37
C LYS A 104 0.04 -20.67 -9.16
N GLN A 105 -0.50 -19.59 -9.70
CA GLN A 105 0.13 -18.29 -9.74
C GLN A 105 -0.89 -17.16 -9.62
N ALA A 106 -0.52 -16.11 -8.89
CA ALA A 106 -1.31 -14.88 -8.85
C ALA A 106 -1.47 -14.23 -10.23
N HIS A 107 -2.56 -13.49 -10.42
CA HIS A 107 -2.76 -12.64 -11.59
C HIS A 107 -1.57 -11.66 -11.72
N PRO A 108 -1.00 -11.44 -12.92
CA PRO A 108 0.17 -10.56 -13.09
C PRO A 108 -0.02 -9.14 -12.56
N VAL A 109 -1.23 -8.60 -12.63
CA VAL A 109 -1.55 -7.28 -12.06
C VAL A 109 -1.38 -7.27 -10.54
N PHE A 110 -1.83 -8.33 -9.84
CA PHE A 110 -1.64 -8.46 -8.39
C PHE A 110 -0.20 -8.76 -8.03
N LYS A 111 0.56 -9.48 -8.87
CA LYS A 111 2.02 -9.57 -8.70
C LYS A 111 2.65 -8.18 -8.69
N ALA A 112 2.28 -7.31 -9.64
CA ALA A 112 2.79 -5.94 -9.68
C ALA A 112 2.32 -5.10 -8.48
N MET A 113 1.06 -5.21 -8.06
CA MET A 113 0.55 -4.51 -6.88
C MET A 113 1.23 -4.97 -5.58
N ASN A 114 1.50 -6.27 -5.45
CA ASN A 114 2.20 -6.82 -4.29
C ASN A 114 3.64 -6.27 -4.20
N GLU A 115 4.34 -6.15 -5.32
CA GLU A 115 5.66 -5.50 -5.37
C GLU A 115 5.61 -4.01 -5.01
N LEU A 116 4.48 -3.35 -5.29
CA LEU A 116 4.25 -1.95 -4.89
C LEU A 116 3.74 -1.81 -3.46
N GLY A 117 3.39 -2.90 -2.78
CA GLY A 117 2.87 -2.88 -1.41
C GLY A 117 1.60 -2.04 -1.28
N TYR A 118 0.54 -2.41 -2.01
CA TYR A 118 -0.80 -1.84 -1.81
C TYR A 118 -1.36 -2.25 -0.45
N ASP A 119 -2.05 -1.32 0.21
CA ASP A 119 -2.67 -1.53 1.52
C ASP A 119 -4.12 -2.03 1.41
N ALA A 120 -4.84 -1.60 0.38
CA ALA A 120 -6.19 -2.08 0.07
C ALA A 120 -6.55 -1.86 -1.40
N GLY A 121 -7.55 -2.60 -1.87
CA GLY A 121 -8.16 -2.43 -3.19
C GLY A 121 -9.69 -2.46 -3.09
N ASN A 122 -10.34 -1.79 -4.03
CA ASN A 122 -11.78 -1.85 -4.25
C ASN A 122 -12.12 -2.70 -5.48
N LEU A 123 -13.38 -3.12 -5.60
CA LEU A 123 -13.91 -3.76 -6.80
C LEU A 123 -14.68 -2.73 -7.63
N GLY A 124 -14.26 -2.54 -8.88
CA GLY A 124 -14.99 -1.82 -9.91
C GLY A 124 -15.97 -2.74 -10.64
N ASN A 125 -16.61 -2.22 -11.69
CA ASN A 125 -17.58 -3.02 -12.44
C ASN A 125 -16.92 -4.06 -13.34
N HIS A 126 -15.70 -3.79 -13.83
CA HIS A 126 -15.00 -4.67 -14.76
C HIS A 126 -14.44 -5.94 -14.09
N GLU A 127 -14.31 -5.95 -12.76
CA GLU A 127 -13.96 -7.15 -11.98
C GLU A 127 -14.94 -8.32 -12.20
N PHE A 128 -16.18 -8.03 -12.58
CA PHE A 128 -17.25 -9.03 -12.70
C PHE A 128 -17.41 -9.59 -14.12
N ASN A 129 -16.69 -9.07 -15.13
CA ASN A 129 -16.92 -9.45 -16.53
C ASN A 129 -16.63 -10.92 -16.84
N TYR A 130 -15.68 -11.53 -16.13
CA TYR A 130 -15.26 -12.91 -16.33
C TYR A 130 -15.96 -13.90 -15.37
N GLY A 131 -16.94 -13.43 -14.59
CA GLY A 131 -17.70 -14.23 -13.63
C GLY A 131 -17.06 -14.32 -12.25
N LEU A 132 -17.89 -14.69 -11.26
CA LEU A 132 -17.49 -14.72 -9.85
C LEU A 132 -16.39 -15.75 -9.55
N ASP A 133 -16.41 -16.91 -10.23
CA ASP A 133 -15.39 -17.95 -10.04
C ASP A 133 -14.00 -17.44 -10.42
N TYR A 134 -13.89 -16.71 -11.54
CA TYR A 134 -12.65 -16.09 -11.95
C TYR A 134 -12.22 -15.02 -10.94
N LEU A 135 -13.13 -14.12 -10.58
CA LEU A 135 -12.85 -13.07 -9.59
C LEU A 135 -12.34 -13.66 -8.26
N THR A 136 -13.03 -14.66 -7.72
CA THR A 136 -12.61 -15.34 -6.49
C THR A 136 -11.23 -15.97 -6.61
N LYS A 137 -10.90 -16.60 -7.73
CA LYS A 137 -9.55 -17.14 -7.96
C LYS A 137 -8.48 -16.06 -8.04
N THR A 138 -8.78 -14.89 -8.60
CA THR A 138 -7.80 -13.80 -8.70
C THR A 138 -7.50 -13.12 -7.36
N LEU A 139 -8.45 -13.15 -6.41
CA LEU A 139 -8.34 -12.50 -5.10
C LEU A 139 -7.69 -13.40 -4.02
N GLN A 140 -7.32 -14.63 -4.34
CA GLN A 140 -6.63 -15.57 -3.45
C GLN A 140 -5.11 -15.44 -3.53
#